data_AF-A0A5D0QMZ9-F1
#
_entry.id   AF-A0A5D0QMZ9-F1
#
_cell.length_a   1.000
_cell.length_b   1.000
_cell.length_c   1.000
_cell.angle_alpha   90.00
_cell.angle_beta   90.00
_cell.angle_gamma   90.00
#
_symmetry.space_group_name_H-M   'P 1'
#
loop_
_entity.id
_entity.type
_entity.pdbx_description
1 polymer ?
#
loop_
_entity_poly.entity_id
_entity_poly.type
_entity_poly.pdbx_seq_one_letter_code
_entity_poly.pdbx_strand_id
1 'polypeptide(L)'
;MKIGKKFNQISKSDYFHLIDNHKKYTDFNTLGMYRSICENETLELRDRIEIRDYANAMFHKTFNFYQLKDPKTYFDLTTLGIEMTVADERQIWDDIRANQEKILSEKKIKHRNFGDYSKHNCGHEDCPYNGLMIKQGSFFSEGSIHFKSDKNSDSAKLKSERIKKQRKNKNQIIRDELDD
;
A
#
# COMPACT_ATOMS: atom_id res chain seq x y z
N MET A 1 2.95 24.00 -21.40
CA MET A 1 2.60 24.99 -20.35
C MET A 1 2.95 24.40 -18.99
N LYS A 2 2.98 25.20 -17.93
CA LYS A 2 3.08 24.73 -16.53
C LYS A 2 1.83 25.15 -15.76
N ILE A 3 1.42 24.36 -14.77
CA ILE A 3 0.27 24.66 -13.91
C ILE A 3 0.61 25.81 -12.96
N GLY A 4 1.81 25.77 -12.37
CA GLY A 4 2.31 26.86 -11.52
C GLY A 4 1.61 27.00 -10.15
N LYS A 5 0.75 26.04 -9.77
CA LYS A 5 0.07 25.96 -8.47
C LYS A 5 0.04 24.52 -7.97
N LYS A 6 -0.03 24.33 -6.64
CA LYS A 6 -0.22 23.00 -6.04
C LYS A 6 -1.68 22.56 -6.22
N PHE A 7 -1.91 21.29 -6.56
CA PHE A 7 -3.26 20.78 -6.76
C PHE A 7 -4.15 20.88 -5.50
N ASN A 8 -3.58 20.82 -4.29
CA ASN A 8 -4.36 20.92 -3.06
C ASN A 8 -4.83 22.35 -2.73
N GLN A 9 -4.55 23.32 -3.60
CA GLN A 9 -4.92 24.73 -3.45
C GLN A 9 -5.84 25.24 -4.57
N ILE A 10 -6.24 24.36 -5.50
CA ILE A 10 -7.06 24.74 -6.65
C ILE A 10 -8.54 24.48 -6.39
N SER A 11 -9.39 25.18 -7.14
CA SER A 11 -10.84 25.01 -7.08
C SER A 11 -11.29 23.73 -7.80
N LYS A 12 -12.53 23.30 -7.55
CA LYS A 12 -13.16 22.20 -8.28
C LYS A 12 -13.13 22.41 -9.81
N SER A 13 -13.45 23.62 -10.29
CA SER A 13 -13.42 23.91 -11.73
C SER A 13 -12.02 23.80 -12.32
N ASP A 14 -10.99 24.19 -11.56
CA ASP A 14 -9.60 24.03 -11.98
C ASP A 14 -9.22 22.55 -12.10
N TYR A 15 -9.68 21.67 -11.20
CA TYR A 15 -9.46 20.23 -11.33
C TYR A 15 -9.97 19.70 -12.67
N PHE A 16 -11.22 19.98 -13.02
CA PHE A 16 -11.79 19.53 -14.30
C PHE A 16 -11.01 20.09 -15.48
N HIS A 17 -10.70 21.38 -15.46
CA HIS A 17 -9.93 22.01 -16.52
C HIS A 17 -8.55 21.37 -16.70
N LEU A 18 -7.83 21.10 -15.60
CA LEU A 18 -6.51 20.49 -15.64
C LEU A 18 -6.57 19.02 -16.08
N ILE A 19 -7.60 18.27 -15.69
CA ILE A 19 -7.81 16.88 -16.12
C ILE A 19 -8.04 16.81 -17.64
N ASP A 20 -8.95 17.65 -18.16
CA ASP A 20 -9.22 17.74 -19.60
C ASP A 20 -7.98 18.12 -20.42
N ASN A 21 -7.16 19.01 -19.86
CA ASN A 21 -6.02 19.59 -20.54
C ASN A 21 -4.67 19.00 -20.08
N HIS A 22 -4.65 17.88 -19.37
CA HIS A 22 -3.46 17.33 -18.70
C HIS A 22 -2.22 17.26 -19.61
N LYS A 23 -2.40 16.89 -20.90
CA LYS A 23 -1.31 16.79 -21.89
C LYS A 23 -0.63 18.12 -22.22
N LYS A 24 -1.29 19.26 -21.97
CA LYS A 24 -0.74 20.60 -22.22
C LYS A 24 0.23 21.04 -21.12
N TYR A 25 0.22 20.37 -19.98
CA TYR A 25 0.99 20.73 -18.79
C TYR A 25 2.15 19.77 -18.58
N THR A 26 3.37 20.30 -18.61
CA THR A 26 4.59 19.49 -18.45
C THR A 26 4.80 19.00 -17.02
N ASP A 27 4.22 19.71 -16.06
CA ASP A 27 4.29 19.44 -14.62
C ASP A 27 3.04 18.74 -14.07
N PHE A 28 2.11 18.30 -14.94
CA PHE A 28 0.95 17.54 -14.48
C PHE A 28 1.37 16.16 -13.98
N ASN A 29 1.08 15.91 -12.70
CA ASN A 29 1.33 14.63 -12.06
C ASN A 29 0.01 14.03 -11.59
N THR A 30 -0.43 12.95 -12.24
CA THR A 30 -1.67 12.25 -11.91
C THR A 30 -1.71 11.79 -10.46
N LEU A 31 -0.61 11.30 -9.89
CA LEU A 31 -0.57 10.84 -8.49
C LEU A 31 -0.71 12.04 -7.54
N GLY A 32 -0.02 13.13 -7.83
CA GLY A 32 -0.13 14.36 -7.07
C GLY A 32 -1.55 14.93 -7.09
N MET A 33 -2.21 14.87 -8.25
CA MET A 33 -3.62 15.27 -8.41
C MET A 33 -4.58 14.37 -7.63
N TYR A 34 -4.34 13.06 -7.55
CA TYR A 34 -5.20 12.16 -6.78
C TYR A 34 -5.02 12.35 -5.28
N ARG A 35 -3.77 12.43 -4.79
CA ARG A 35 -3.47 12.74 -3.38
C ARG A 35 -4.12 14.04 -2.93
N SER A 36 -4.06 15.07 -3.78
CA SER A 36 -4.59 16.37 -3.44
C SER A 36 -6.11 16.42 -3.31
N ILE A 37 -6.86 15.45 -3.85
CA ILE A 37 -8.31 15.35 -3.61
C ILE A 37 -8.58 15.10 -2.12
N CYS A 38 -7.74 14.29 -1.47
CA CYS A 38 -7.82 14.00 -0.03
C CYS A 38 -7.23 15.15 0.81
N GLU A 39 -6.14 15.77 0.34
CA GLU A 39 -5.41 16.83 1.05
C GLU A 39 -6.05 18.23 0.94
N ASN A 40 -6.96 18.46 -0.03
CA ASN A 40 -7.53 19.79 -0.26
C ASN A 40 -8.69 20.08 0.71
N GLU A 41 -8.38 20.80 1.78
CA GLU A 41 -9.33 21.23 2.82
C GLU A 41 -10.45 22.15 2.32
N THR A 42 -10.28 22.80 1.16
CA THR A 42 -11.31 23.71 0.60
C THR A 42 -12.41 22.98 -0.17
N LEU A 43 -12.23 21.68 -0.47
CA LEU A 43 -13.22 20.88 -1.17
C LEU A 43 -14.15 20.18 -0.18
N GLU A 44 -15.45 20.37 -0.38
CA GLU A 44 -16.50 19.58 0.25
C GLU A 44 -16.44 18.11 -0.17
N LEU A 45 -16.93 17.20 0.66
CA LEU A 45 -16.89 15.75 0.39
C LEU A 45 -17.49 15.40 -0.98
N ARG A 46 -18.62 16.04 -1.33
CA ARG A 46 -19.29 15.83 -2.62
C ARG A 46 -18.40 16.22 -3.80
N ASP A 47 -17.67 17.33 -3.68
CA ASP A 47 -16.77 17.80 -4.74
C ASP A 47 -15.59 16.87 -4.91
N ARG A 48 -15.02 16.38 -3.80
CA ARG A 48 -13.93 15.40 -3.83
C ARG A 48 -14.34 14.11 -4.54
N ILE A 49 -15.54 13.61 -4.25
CA ILE A 49 -16.13 12.42 -4.90
C ILE A 49 -16.30 12.67 -6.40
N GLU A 50 -16.88 13.81 -6.78
CA GLU A 50 -17.12 14.14 -8.18
C GLU A 50 -15.82 14.28 -8.99
N ILE A 51 -14.82 14.95 -8.42
CA ILE A 51 -13.49 15.07 -9.02
C ILE A 51 -12.83 13.69 -9.15
N ARG A 52 -12.90 12.84 -8.13
CA ARG A 52 -12.36 11.48 -8.15
C ARG A 52 -12.98 10.67 -9.29
N ASP A 53 -14.31 10.68 -9.39
CA ASP A 53 -15.05 9.88 -10.37
C ASP A 53 -14.74 10.35 -11.79
N TYR A 54 -14.67 11.67 -11.98
CA TYR A 54 -14.28 12.26 -13.24
C TYR A 54 -12.82 11.94 -13.63
N ALA A 55 -11.89 12.06 -12.68
CA ALA A 55 -10.50 11.68 -12.90
C ALA A 55 -10.37 10.19 -13.26
N ASN A 56 -11.15 9.32 -12.60
CA ASN A 56 -11.18 7.89 -12.89
C ASN A 56 -11.65 7.59 -14.31
N ALA A 57 -12.63 8.33 -14.85
CA ALA A 57 -13.04 8.16 -16.25
C ALA A 57 -11.87 8.34 -17.23
N MET A 58 -10.89 9.19 -16.91
CA MET A 58 -9.74 9.48 -17.76
C MET A 58 -8.49 8.66 -17.41
N PHE A 59 -8.24 8.42 -16.12
CA PHE A 59 -6.98 7.88 -15.60
C PHE A 59 -7.13 6.53 -14.88
N HIS A 60 -8.26 5.83 -15.04
CA HIS A 60 -8.55 4.54 -14.38
C HIS A 60 -7.39 3.55 -14.38
N LYS A 61 -6.68 3.36 -15.52
CA LYS A 61 -5.54 2.43 -15.59
C LYS A 61 -4.39 2.85 -14.67
N THR A 62 -4.12 4.15 -14.60
CA THR A 62 -3.10 4.72 -13.72
C THR A 62 -3.54 4.60 -12.26
N PHE A 63 -4.80 4.92 -11.97
CA PHE A 63 -5.40 4.82 -10.65
C PHE A 63 -5.32 3.38 -10.09
N ASN A 64 -5.69 2.37 -10.87
CA ASN A 64 -5.61 0.98 -10.45
C ASN A 64 -4.19 0.52 -10.12
N PHE A 65 -3.17 1.13 -10.75
CA PHE A 65 -1.77 0.83 -10.47
C PHE A 65 -1.28 1.43 -9.14
N TYR A 66 -2.02 2.37 -8.55
CA TYR A 66 -1.68 2.91 -7.22
C TYR A 66 -1.80 1.88 -6.11
N GLN A 67 -2.58 0.82 -6.29
CA GLN A 67 -2.52 -0.35 -5.40
C GLN A 67 -1.08 -0.82 -5.19
N LEU A 68 -0.18 -0.72 -6.17
CA LEU A 68 1.24 -1.06 -6.01
C LEU A 68 2.10 0.12 -5.55
N LYS A 69 1.89 1.32 -6.12
CA LYS A 69 2.76 2.48 -5.88
C LYS A 69 2.46 3.23 -4.58
N ASP A 70 1.20 3.34 -4.23
CA ASP A 70 0.68 4.17 -3.14
C ASP A 70 -0.68 3.62 -2.70
N PRO A 71 -0.67 2.49 -1.97
CA PRO A 71 -1.89 1.79 -1.62
C PRO A 71 -2.75 2.57 -0.64
N LYS A 72 -2.15 3.49 0.16
CA LYS A 72 -2.91 4.35 1.08
C LYS A 72 -3.75 5.35 0.32
N THR A 73 -3.18 6.05 -0.67
CA THR A 73 -3.95 6.96 -1.53
C THR A 73 -5.03 6.22 -2.29
N TYR A 74 -4.73 5.01 -2.80
CA TYR A 74 -5.74 4.17 -3.44
C TYR A 74 -6.90 3.86 -2.48
N PHE A 75 -6.59 3.37 -1.27
CA PHE A 75 -7.57 3.09 -0.22
C PHE A 75 -8.43 4.32 0.05
N ASP A 76 -7.82 5.45 0.41
CA ASP A 76 -8.51 6.69 0.81
C ASP A 76 -9.48 7.21 -0.25
N LEU A 77 -9.12 7.09 -1.53
CA LEU A 77 -9.97 7.51 -2.63
C LEU A 77 -11.10 6.52 -2.90
N THR A 78 -10.83 5.22 -2.82
CA THR A 78 -11.86 4.18 -3.00
C THR A 78 -12.90 4.18 -1.89
N THR A 79 -12.51 4.55 -0.67
CA THR A 79 -13.38 4.58 0.51
C THR A 79 -13.94 5.96 0.82
N LEU A 80 -13.63 6.96 -0.02
CA LEU A 80 -14.04 8.33 0.18
C LEU A 80 -15.57 8.46 0.30
N GLY A 81 -16.02 8.96 1.45
CA GLY A 81 -17.44 9.16 1.77
C GLY A 81 -18.18 7.90 2.22
N ILE A 82 -17.47 6.80 2.50
CA ILE A 82 -18.04 5.55 3.01
C ILE A 82 -17.78 5.47 4.52
N GLU A 83 -18.82 5.28 5.32
CA GLU A 83 -18.66 4.88 6.71
C GLU A 83 -18.23 3.42 6.79
N MET A 84 -17.15 3.15 7.51
CA MET A 84 -16.54 1.82 7.54
C MET A 84 -16.36 1.32 8.97
N THR A 85 -16.61 0.03 9.17
CA THR A 85 -16.15 -0.67 10.36
C THR A 85 -14.69 -1.10 10.22
N VAL A 86 -14.06 -1.47 11.34
CA VAL A 86 -12.71 -2.06 11.34
C VAL A 86 -12.66 -3.35 10.50
N ALA A 87 -13.76 -4.10 10.41
CA ALA A 87 -13.81 -5.30 9.58
C ALA A 87 -13.79 -4.95 8.08
N ASP A 88 -14.53 -3.93 7.67
CA ASP A 88 -14.56 -3.45 6.29
C ASP A 88 -13.18 -2.94 5.85
N GLU A 89 -12.53 -2.16 6.71
CA GLU A 89 -11.17 -1.67 6.44
C GLU A 89 -10.19 -2.82 6.22
N ARG A 90 -10.23 -3.83 7.10
CA ARG A 90 -9.37 -5.02 6.95
C ARG A 90 -9.63 -5.76 5.65
N GLN A 91 -10.90 -5.91 5.27
CA GLN A 91 -11.27 -6.59 4.04
C GLN A 91 -10.76 -5.85 2.81
N ILE A 92 -10.91 -4.53 2.75
CA ILE A 92 -10.41 -3.72 1.62
C ILE A 92 -8.88 -3.81 1.54
N TRP A 93 -8.18 -3.78 2.67
CA TRP A 93 -6.72 -3.99 2.67
C TRP A 93 -6.31 -5.39 2.21
N ASP A 94 -7.09 -6.43 2.54
CA ASP A 94 -6.90 -7.77 2.00
C ASP A 94 -7.12 -7.81 0.48
N ASP A 95 -8.15 -7.14 -0.02
CA ASP A 95 -8.45 -7.05 -1.45
C ASP A 95 -7.36 -6.29 -2.22
N ILE A 96 -6.86 -5.17 -1.67
CA ILE A 96 -5.72 -4.44 -2.22
C ILE A 96 -4.51 -5.37 -2.33
N ARG A 97 -4.18 -6.14 -1.28
CA ARG A 97 -3.06 -7.11 -1.32
C ARG A 97 -3.26 -8.19 -2.38
N ALA A 98 -4.46 -8.76 -2.49
CA ALA A 98 -4.77 -9.75 -3.52
C ALA A 98 -4.63 -9.18 -4.93
N ASN A 99 -5.10 -7.94 -5.14
CA ASN A 99 -4.96 -7.24 -6.41
C ASN A 99 -3.50 -6.86 -6.72
N GLN A 100 -2.69 -6.50 -5.73
CA GLN A 100 -1.26 -6.30 -5.92
C GLN A 100 -0.61 -7.57 -6.48
N GLU A 101 -0.89 -8.74 -5.90
CA GLU A 101 -0.38 -10.04 -6.38
C GLU A 101 -0.82 -10.32 -7.82
N LYS A 102 -2.10 -10.08 -8.12
CA LYS A 102 -2.66 -10.21 -9.46
C LYS A 102 -1.97 -9.28 -10.47
N ILE A 103 -1.80 -7.99 -10.15
CA ILE A 103 -1.15 -7.03 -11.05
C ILE A 103 0.31 -7.43 -11.32
N LEU A 104 1.05 -7.86 -10.30
CA LEU A 104 2.45 -8.28 -10.47
C LEU A 104 2.57 -9.54 -11.32
N SER A 105 1.70 -10.54 -11.09
CA SER A 105 1.70 -11.78 -11.87
C SER A 105 1.31 -11.54 -13.34
N GLU A 106 0.23 -10.79 -13.59
CA GLU A 106 -0.24 -10.45 -14.95
C GLU A 106 0.81 -9.65 -15.74
N LYS A 107 1.45 -8.67 -15.08
CA LYS A 107 2.53 -7.86 -15.70
C LYS A 107 3.89 -8.55 -15.71
N LYS A 108 4.00 -9.75 -15.14
CA LYS A 108 5.25 -10.52 -14.99
C LYS A 108 6.35 -9.76 -14.25
N ILE A 109 5.99 -8.89 -13.31
CA ILE A 109 6.94 -8.11 -12.51
C ILE A 109 7.33 -8.92 -11.27
N LYS A 110 8.63 -9.09 -11.06
CA LYS A 110 9.17 -9.92 -9.97
C LYS A 110 9.63 -9.12 -8.73
N HIS A 111 9.98 -7.85 -8.89
CA HIS A 111 10.40 -7.01 -7.77
C HIS A 111 9.17 -6.45 -7.04
N ARG A 112 9.32 -6.10 -5.76
CA ARG A 112 8.23 -5.57 -4.92
C ARG A 112 8.48 -4.18 -4.35
N ASN A 113 9.60 -3.57 -4.73
CA ASN A 113 9.93 -2.20 -4.35
C ASN A 113 9.19 -1.24 -5.29
N PHE A 114 8.06 -0.71 -4.84
CA PHE A 114 7.27 0.30 -5.55
C PHE A 114 6.90 1.42 -4.60
N GLY A 115 7.11 2.67 -5.03
CA GLY A 115 6.65 3.87 -4.33
C GLY A 115 6.89 3.80 -2.83
N ASP A 116 5.85 3.69 -2.02
CA ASP A 116 5.96 3.65 -0.56
C ASP A 116 6.75 2.44 -0.05
N TYR A 117 6.65 1.28 -0.69
CA TYR A 117 7.45 0.09 -0.36
C TYR A 117 8.93 0.20 -0.74
N SER A 118 9.32 1.27 -1.44
CA SER A 118 10.72 1.54 -1.77
C SER A 118 11.37 2.58 -0.85
N LYS A 119 10.64 3.09 0.14
CA LYS A 119 11.10 4.11 1.08
C LYS A 119 10.89 3.67 2.53
N HIS A 120 11.77 4.11 3.41
CA HIS A 120 11.51 4.02 4.84
C HIS A 120 10.44 5.06 5.22
N ASN A 121 9.34 4.59 5.78
CA ASN A 121 8.26 5.40 6.32
C ASN A 121 7.71 4.67 7.56
N CYS A 122 8.34 4.85 8.71
CA CYS A 122 7.98 4.15 9.96
C CYS A 122 6.80 4.77 10.72
N GLY A 123 6.21 5.84 10.18
CA GLY A 123 5.07 6.54 10.80
C GLY A 123 5.44 7.52 11.92
N HIS A 124 6.71 7.60 12.33
CA HIS A 124 7.20 8.61 13.26
C HIS A 124 7.64 9.86 12.51
N GLU A 125 7.04 11.02 12.78
CA GLU A 125 7.33 12.27 12.07
C GLU A 125 8.82 12.66 12.14
N ASP A 126 9.44 12.50 13.31
CA ASP A 126 10.83 12.87 13.56
C ASP A 126 11.86 11.79 13.20
N CYS A 127 11.48 10.74 12.47
CA CYS A 127 12.43 9.70 12.07
C CYS A 127 13.41 10.25 11.01
N PRO A 128 14.73 10.26 11.28
CA PRO A 128 15.73 10.78 10.34
C PRO A 128 15.86 9.96 9.05
N TYR A 129 15.29 8.75 9.03
CA TYR A 129 15.32 7.85 7.88
C TYR A 129 14.08 7.98 6.99
N ASN A 130 13.07 8.78 7.37
CA ASN A 130 11.87 8.94 6.55
C ASN A 130 12.22 9.43 5.14
N GLY A 131 11.68 8.77 4.12
CA GLY A 131 11.96 9.05 2.71
C GLY A 131 13.26 8.45 2.17
N LEU A 132 14.09 7.82 3.01
CA LEU A 132 15.29 7.11 2.56
C LEU A 132 14.89 5.94 1.66
N MET A 133 15.53 5.83 0.49
CA MET A 133 15.30 4.70 -0.41
C MET A 133 15.86 3.42 0.20
N ILE A 134 15.00 2.42 0.38
CA ILE A 134 15.35 1.15 1.03
C ILE A 134 15.46 0.02 0.00
N LYS A 135 16.39 -0.91 0.26
CA LYS A 135 16.49 -2.16 -0.49
C LYS A 135 15.57 -3.20 0.16
N GLN A 136 14.82 -3.95 -0.66
CA GLN A 136 13.99 -5.06 -0.17
C GLN A 136 14.80 -6.02 0.72
N GLY A 137 14.26 -6.37 1.88
CA GLY A 137 14.90 -7.28 2.85
C GLY A 137 16.09 -6.67 3.60
N SER A 138 16.32 -5.37 3.50
CA SER A 138 17.28 -4.67 4.37
C SER A 138 16.68 -4.42 5.76
N PHE A 139 17.54 -4.12 6.73
CA PHE A 139 17.12 -3.82 8.10
C PHE A 139 16.11 -2.65 8.18
N PHE A 140 16.25 -1.65 7.31
CA PHE A 140 15.39 -0.46 7.30
C PHE A 140 14.04 -0.68 6.60
N SER A 141 13.76 -1.88 6.08
CA SER A 141 12.47 -2.16 5.45
C SER A 141 11.37 -2.38 6.51
N GLU A 142 10.66 -1.30 6.84
CA GLU A 142 9.50 -1.32 7.74
C GLU A 142 8.25 -1.92 7.06
N GLY A 143 8.20 -1.88 5.73
CA GLY A 143 7.11 -2.44 4.96
C GLY A 143 7.61 -3.04 3.65
N SER A 144 7.29 -4.30 3.41
CA SER A 144 7.42 -4.92 2.09
C SER A 144 6.14 -5.62 1.70
N ILE A 145 5.87 -5.67 0.40
CA ILE A 145 4.73 -6.43 -0.11
C ILE A 145 4.99 -7.92 0.13
N HIS A 146 4.11 -8.53 0.92
CA HIS A 146 4.09 -9.96 1.19
C HIS A 146 2.76 -10.56 0.79
N PHE A 147 2.81 -11.77 0.24
CA PHE A 147 1.63 -12.51 -0.19
C PHE A 147 1.51 -13.81 0.59
N LYS A 148 0.30 -14.33 0.73
CA LYS A 148 0.05 -15.62 1.39
C LYS A 148 0.72 -16.78 0.63
N SER A 149 0.96 -16.61 -0.66
CA SER A 149 1.70 -17.54 -1.52
C SER A 149 3.22 -17.53 -1.29
N ASP A 150 3.75 -16.58 -0.51
CA ASP A 150 5.17 -16.50 -0.22
C ASP A 150 5.65 -17.70 0.58
N LYS A 151 6.84 -18.20 0.23
CA LYS A 151 7.48 -19.27 0.99
C LYS A 151 7.87 -18.75 2.38
N ASN A 152 7.22 -19.27 3.42
CA ASN A 152 7.55 -18.95 4.80
C ASN A 152 8.93 -19.54 5.16
N SER A 153 9.94 -18.67 5.31
CA SER A 153 11.31 -19.05 5.68
C SER A 153 11.41 -19.70 7.05
N ASP A 154 10.54 -19.29 7.98
CA ASP A 154 10.54 -19.76 9.35
C ASP A 154 9.77 -21.07 9.53
N SER A 155 8.93 -21.45 8.56
CA SER A 155 8.16 -22.70 8.63
C SER A 155 9.05 -23.92 8.83
N ALA A 156 10.21 -23.97 8.17
CA ALA A 156 11.18 -25.05 8.30
C ALA A 156 11.84 -25.05 9.69
N LYS A 157 12.18 -23.85 10.20
CA LYS A 157 12.79 -23.66 11.52
C LYS A 157 11.81 -24.04 12.64
N LEU A 158 10.57 -23.52 12.59
CA LEU A 158 9.50 -23.81 13.53
C LEU A 158 9.15 -25.30 13.55
N LYS A 159 9.11 -25.96 12.37
CA LYS A 159 8.93 -27.41 12.30
C LYS A 159 10.08 -28.15 12.98
N SER A 160 11.32 -27.74 12.73
CA SER A 160 12.51 -28.33 13.36
C SER A 160 12.49 -28.17 14.90
N GLU A 161 12.17 -26.97 15.39
CA GLU A 161 12.06 -26.68 16.83
C GLU A 161 10.95 -27.49 17.49
N ARG A 162 9.79 -27.60 16.83
CA ARG A 162 8.67 -28.43 17.30
C ARG A 162 9.07 -29.90 17.44
N ILE A 163 9.76 -30.46 16.43
CA ILE A 163 10.26 -31.83 16.45
C ILE A 163 11.30 -32.01 17.57
N LYS A 164 12.22 -31.07 17.76
CA LYS A 164 13.21 -31.11 18.86
C LYS A 164 12.52 -31.11 20.23
N LYS A 165 11.50 -30.28 20.43
CA LYS A 165 10.72 -30.23 21.68
C LYS A 165 10.00 -31.56 21.93
N GLN A 166 9.34 -32.13 20.92
CA GLN A 166 8.67 -33.44 21.02
C GLN A 166 9.63 -34.56 21.42
N ARG A 167 10.84 -34.61 20.83
CA ARG A 167 11.86 -35.60 21.18
C ARG A 167 12.33 -35.46 22.63
N LYS A 168 12.55 -34.24 23.11
CA LYS A 168 12.92 -34.00 24.51
C LYS A 168 11.83 -34.46 25.47
N ASN A 169 10.57 -34.11 25.20
CA ASN A 169 9.44 -34.54 26.02
C ASN A 169 9.29 -36.06 26.05
N LYS A 170 9.44 -36.74 24.90
CA LYS A 170 9.38 -38.21 24.85
C LYS A 170 10.50 -38.86 25.68
N ASN A 171 11.71 -38.34 25.59
CA ASN A 171 12.83 -38.85 26.39
C ASN A 171 12.66 -38.57 27.89
N GLN A 172 11.97 -37.50 28.25
CA GLN A 172 11.66 -37.17 29.64
C GLN A 172 10.64 -38.15 30.22
N ILE A 173 9.53 -38.39 29.50
CA ILE A 173 8.52 -39.40 29.90
C ILE A 173 9.15 -40.78 30.08
N ILE A 174 10.02 -41.22 29.16
CA ILE A 174 10.69 -42.52 29.27
C ILE A 174 11.61 -42.60 30.49
N ARG A 175 12.27 -41.49 30.88
CA ARG A 175 13.09 -41.48 32.11
C ARG A 175 12.22 -41.54 33.35
N ASP A 176 11.17 -40.73 33.39
CA ASP A 176 10.25 -40.69 34.51
C ASP A 176 9.56 -42.06 34.74
N GLU A 177 9.26 -42.82 33.67
CA GLU A 177 8.70 -44.19 33.73
C GLU A 177 9.73 -45.29 34.07
N LEU A 178 11.03 -45.04 33.96
CA LEU A 178 12.11 -46.01 34.28
C LEU A 178 12.72 -45.79 35.67
N ASP A 179 12.49 -44.63 36.27
CA ASP A 179 12.94 -44.25 37.61
C ASP A 179 11.88 -44.55 38.72
N ASP A 180 10.69 -45.05 38.34
CA ASP A 180 9.64 -45.66 39.21
C ASP A 180 9.77 -47.21 39.25
#